data_AF-A0A6V8HIB9-F1
#
_entry.id   AF-A0A6V8HIB9-F1
#
_cell.length_a   1.000
_cell.length_b   1.000
_cell.length_c   1.000
_cell.angle_alpha   90.00
_cell.angle_beta   90.00
_cell.angle_gamma   90.00
#
_symmetry.space_group_name_H-M   'P 1'
#
loop_
_entity.id
_entity.type
_entity.pdbx_description
1 polymer ?
#
loop_
_entity_poly.entity_id
_entity_poly.type
_entity_poly.pdbx_seq_one_letter_code
_entity_poly.pdbx_strand_id
1 'polypeptide(L)'
;MPSTASERSDAPASSSKTSLLWAYQLRREHVHLVDRIDDMNTQLISSVNKSQTCEQNLSTLGCLVKTLQAENYTLKNEVALVRTKLTARIEDITQQITHIVSGDNAAKDATKQLELDFKGMGHQVSVLSKSVFELKGELANVANQQGSHTTQEVTVEPTQDNTELAKAESVLEQIETRPRRIVILSLKKREADHPEHSPEPHAEAEITSVPDSMISQTALSTLSTLTDPPDSVPPPNPYDPIFKQIYQNGRTISDYLAFTSELRSQLPRRKQEGHIVEAFFDGITEDGADGAAFKASLEDYLDKAGWIWSNLEVFCNPRALRNKRRAIYNTRARSRANALATLKEDGSLQV
;
A
#
# COMPACT_ATOMS: atom_id res chain seq x y z
N MET A 1 87.04 -85.22 26.62
CA MET A 1 86.74 -83.83 26.21
C MET A 1 87.38 -83.64 24.85
N PRO A 2 86.63 -83.61 23.72
CA PRO A 2 85.76 -82.46 23.38
C PRO A 2 84.45 -82.80 22.60
N SER A 3 83.62 -81.77 22.44
CA SER A 3 82.64 -81.45 21.38
C SER A 3 81.54 -82.45 20.96
N THR A 4 80.29 -82.10 21.27
CA THR A 4 79.12 -82.39 20.43
C THR A 4 78.35 -81.08 20.18
N ALA A 5 78.40 -80.62 18.94
CA ALA A 5 77.40 -79.75 18.35
C ALA A 5 76.17 -80.59 17.99
N SER A 6 74.99 -80.25 18.49
CA SER A 6 73.65 -80.74 18.06
C SER A 6 72.64 -80.07 19.00
N GLU A 7 71.60 -79.35 18.62
CA GLU A 7 71.01 -79.03 17.32
C GLU A 7 70.45 -77.61 17.47
N ARG A 8 70.79 -76.78 16.50
CA ARG A 8 70.04 -75.57 16.21
C ARG A 8 68.73 -76.05 15.57
N SER A 9 67.68 -76.24 16.37
CA SER A 9 66.32 -76.41 15.86
C SER A 9 65.80 -75.05 15.39
N ASP A 10 66.38 -74.56 14.30
CA ASP A 10 65.69 -73.67 13.38
C ASP A 10 64.53 -74.51 12.80
N ALA A 11 63.34 -74.34 13.38
CA ALA A 11 62.10 -74.74 12.74
C ALA A 11 61.55 -73.53 11.97
N PRO A 12 61.95 -73.31 10.69
CA PRO A 12 61.30 -72.31 9.87
C PRO A 12 59.99 -72.89 9.32
N ALA A 13 58.94 -72.07 9.32
CA ALA A 13 57.85 -72.11 8.35
C ALA A 13 56.67 -73.09 8.51
N SER A 14 56.21 -73.40 9.74
CA SER A 14 54.86 -73.99 9.95
C SER A 14 53.87 -73.13 10.75
N SER A 15 54.25 -71.91 11.17
CA SER A 15 53.33 -70.79 11.43
C SER A 15 52.76 -70.29 10.09
N SER A 16 52.16 -71.20 9.32
CA SER A 16 50.73 -71.54 9.29
C SER A 16 50.05 -70.57 8.34
N LYS A 17 49.97 -70.98 7.08
CA LYS A 17 49.35 -70.22 5.97
C LYS A 17 47.99 -69.62 6.37
N THR A 18 47.27 -70.26 7.28
CA THR A 18 46.03 -69.76 7.86
C THR A 18 46.23 -68.44 8.62
N SER A 19 47.28 -68.30 9.44
CA SER A 19 47.64 -67.06 10.14
C SER A 19 47.91 -65.90 9.16
N LEU A 20 48.63 -66.16 8.06
CA LEU A 20 48.86 -65.16 7.00
C LEU A 20 47.54 -64.74 6.33
N LEU A 21 46.65 -65.69 6.05
CA LEU A 21 45.33 -65.40 5.49
C LEU A 21 44.47 -64.58 6.46
N TRP A 22 44.51 -64.90 7.76
CA TRP A 22 43.83 -64.11 8.79
C TRP A 22 44.37 -62.69 8.88
N ALA A 23 45.70 -62.52 8.87
CA ALA A 23 46.32 -61.20 8.89
C ALA A 23 45.95 -60.38 7.64
N TYR A 24 45.91 -61.01 6.47
CA TYR A 24 45.48 -60.36 5.23
C TYR A 24 44.01 -59.93 5.29
N GLN A 25 43.12 -60.82 5.73
CA GLN A 25 41.70 -60.52 5.85
C GLN A 25 41.46 -59.38 6.85
N LEU A 26 42.11 -59.42 8.01
CA LEU A 26 42.02 -58.38 9.02
C LEU A 26 42.50 -57.02 8.47
N ARG A 27 43.60 -57.02 7.71
CA ARG A 27 44.09 -55.80 7.05
C ARG A 27 43.09 -55.25 6.04
N ARG A 28 42.46 -56.12 5.25
CA ARG A 28 41.44 -55.71 4.28
C ARG A 28 40.22 -55.09 4.96
N GLU A 29 39.70 -55.73 6.01
CA GLU A 29 38.58 -55.19 6.78
C GLU A 29 38.95 -53.86 7.47
N HIS A 30 40.17 -53.77 8.00
CA HIS A 30 40.67 -52.51 8.57
C HIS A 30 40.70 -51.38 7.54
N VAL A 31 41.20 -51.64 6.33
CA VAL A 31 41.18 -50.64 5.24
C VAL A 31 39.74 -50.23 4.91
N HIS A 32 38.82 -51.18 4.75
CA HIS A 32 37.41 -50.87 4.48
C HIS A 32 36.74 -50.05 5.60
N LEU A 33 37.06 -50.33 6.87
CA LEU A 33 36.54 -49.56 8.00
C LEU A 33 37.11 -48.14 8.02
N VAL A 34 38.40 -47.97 7.74
CA VAL A 34 39.05 -46.66 7.64
C VAL A 34 38.42 -45.85 6.49
N ASP A 35 38.28 -46.44 5.30
CA ASP A 35 37.65 -45.77 4.15
C ASP A 35 36.22 -45.30 4.48
N ARG A 36 35.45 -46.11 5.22
CA ARG A 36 34.10 -45.75 5.66
C ARG A 36 34.09 -44.64 6.70
N ILE A 37 35.05 -44.66 7.64
CA ILE A 37 35.21 -43.60 8.64
C ILE A 37 35.55 -42.29 7.94
N ASP A 38 36.43 -42.31 6.95
CA ASP A 38 36.80 -41.13 6.17
C ASP A 38 35.61 -40.58 5.36
N ASP A 39 34.85 -41.43 4.68
CA ASP A 39 33.62 -41.02 3.98
C ASP A 39 32.62 -40.37 4.96
N MET A 40 32.35 -41.01 6.09
CA MET A 40 31.48 -40.45 7.13
C MET A 40 32.00 -39.10 7.65
N ASN A 41 33.31 -38.95 7.83
CA ASN A 41 33.93 -37.71 8.27
C ASN A 41 33.77 -36.60 7.22
N THR A 42 33.95 -36.90 5.92
CA THR A 42 33.73 -35.91 4.86
C THR A 42 32.26 -35.49 4.76
N GLN A 43 31.32 -36.42 4.94
CA GLN A 43 29.89 -36.12 4.99
C GLN A 43 29.53 -35.26 6.20
N LEU A 44 30.11 -35.54 7.36
CA LEU A 44 29.93 -34.74 8.58
C LEU A 44 30.45 -33.31 8.36
N ILE A 45 31.67 -33.14 7.85
CA ILE A 45 32.25 -31.82 7.53
C ILE A 45 31.36 -31.07 6.54
N SER A 46 30.86 -31.73 5.49
CA SER A 46 29.92 -31.14 4.53
C SER A 46 28.62 -30.69 5.21
N SER A 47 28.09 -31.50 6.12
CA SER A 47 26.88 -31.19 6.88
C SER A 47 27.09 -29.99 7.82
N VAL A 48 28.23 -29.95 8.52
CA VAL A 48 28.61 -28.83 9.40
C VAL A 48 28.72 -27.53 8.59
N ASN A 49 29.37 -27.54 7.44
CA ASN A 49 29.49 -26.37 6.57
C ASN A 49 28.13 -25.86 6.07
N LYS A 50 27.23 -26.78 5.70
CA LYS A 50 25.85 -26.43 5.31
C LYS A 50 25.07 -25.83 6.48
N SER A 51 25.23 -26.39 7.69
CA SER A 51 24.62 -25.85 8.91
C SER A 51 25.11 -24.43 9.19
N GLN A 52 26.41 -24.20 9.10
CA GLN A 52 27.02 -22.89 9.31
C GLN A 52 26.54 -21.86 8.27
N THR A 53 26.41 -22.26 7.00
CA THR A 53 25.86 -21.39 5.96
C THR A 53 24.39 -21.05 6.24
N CYS A 54 23.60 -22.02 6.72
CA CYS A 54 22.21 -21.79 7.13
C CYS A 54 22.12 -20.77 8.28
N GLU A 55 22.97 -20.92 9.29
CA GLU A 55 23.04 -20.02 10.44
C GLU A 55 23.42 -18.58 10.05
N GLN A 56 24.39 -18.44 9.13
CA GLN A 56 24.75 -17.14 8.56
C GLN A 56 23.57 -16.50 7.82
N ASN A 57 22.88 -17.28 6.97
CA ASN A 57 21.69 -16.79 6.26
C ASN A 57 20.56 -16.39 7.23
N LEU A 58 20.35 -17.14 8.31
CA LEU A 58 19.38 -16.79 9.35
C LEU A 58 19.75 -15.49 10.07
N SER A 59 21.04 -15.26 10.32
CA SER A 59 21.54 -14.02 10.91
C SER A 59 21.36 -12.83 9.98
N THR A 60 21.67 -12.98 8.68
CA THR A 60 21.42 -11.95 7.66
C THR A 60 19.93 -11.63 7.53
N LEU A 61 19.08 -12.65 7.47
CA LEU A 61 17.63 -12.49 7.41
C LEU A 61 17.09 -11.81 8.68
N GLY A 62 17.59 -12.19 9.85
CA GLY A 62 17.24 -11.55 11.13
C GLY A 62 17.62 -10.07 11.15
N CYS A 63 18.78 -9.71 10.59
CA CYS A 63 19.20 -8.31 10.45
C CYS A 63 18.27 -7.54 9.51
N LEU A 64 17.94 -8.11 8.35
CA LEU A 64 17.01 -7.51 7.38
C LEU A 64 15.62 -7.28 7.97
N VAL A 65 15.10 -8.26 8.73
CA VAL A 65 13.80 -8.13 9.42
C VAL A 65 13.82 -6.98 10.42
N LYS A 66 14.90 -6.82 11.20
CA LYS A 66 15.05 -5.69 12.13
C LYS A 66 15.08 -4.35 11.40
N THR A 67 15.80 -4.25 10.29
CA THR A 67 15.85 -3.03 9.46
C THR A 67 14.46 -2.69 8.89
N LEU A 68 13.79 -3.66 8.28
CA LEU A 68 12.44 -3.46 7.74
C LEU A 68 11.43 -3.11 8.83
N GLN A 69 11.58 -3.64 10.03
CA GLN A 69 10.74 -3.29 11.17
C GLN A 69 10.96 -1.82 11.59
N ALA A 70 12.20 -1.36 11.66
CA ALA A 70 12.52 0.04 11.93
C ALA A 70 11.94 0.98 10.87
N GLU A 71 12.10 0.66 9.58
CA GLU A 71 11.53 1.43 8.48
C GLU A 71 10.00 1.49 8.54
N ASN A 72 9.34 0.38 8.87
CA ASN A 72 7.88 0.36 9.04
C ASN A 72 7.42 1.26 10.20
N TYR A 73 8.16 1.32 11.30
CA TYR A 73 7.84 2.25 12.39
C TYR A 73 8.00 3.70 11.95
N THR A 74 9.06 4.03 11.21
CA THR A 74 9.27 5.37 10.66
C THR A 74 8.15 5.76 9.70
N LEU A 75 7.81 4.91 8.74
CA LEU A 75 6.72 5.16 7.78
C LEU A 75 5.37 5.31 8.49
N LYS A 76 5.11 4.51 9.52
CA LYS A 76 3.87 4.64 10.32
C LYS A 76 3.80 6.01 11.00
N ASN A 77 4.91 6.51 11.54
CA ASN A 77 4.97 7.82 12.18
C ASN A 77 4.78 8.96 11.15
N GLU A 78 5.41 8.86 9.98
CA GLU A 78 5.23 9.83 8.90
C GLU A 78 3.78 9.87 8.40
N VAL A 79 3.15 8.71 8.19
CA VAL A 79 1.73 8.61 7.81
C VAL A 79 0.83 9.21 8.88
N ALA A 80 1.10 8.95 10.16
CA ALA A 80 0.36 9.55 11.27
C ALA A 80 0.48 11.08 11.25
N LEU A 81 1.69 11.61 11.03
CA LEU A 81 1.93 13.05 10.94
C LEU A 81 1.21 13.69 9.72
N VAL A 82 1.25 13.03 8.56
CA VAL A 82 0.52 13.52 7.38
C VAL A 82 -0.98 13.51 7.64
N ARG A 83 -1.51 12.46 8.29
CA ARG A 83 -2.92 12.36 8.66
C ARG A 83 -3.33 13.49 9.60
N THR A 84 -2.57 13.77 10.66
CA THR A 84 -2.89 14.86 11.60
C THR A 84 -2.84 16.23 10.93
N LYS A 85 -1.83 16.48 10.08
CA LYS A 85 -1.74 17.72 9.28
C LYS A 85 -2.93 17.88 8.33
N LEU A 86 -3.34 16.81 7.65
CA LEU A 86 -4.49 16.86 6.75
C LEU A 86 -5.79 17.11 7.51
N THR A 87 -6.01 16.43 8.64
CA THR A 87 -7.17 16.65 9.50
C THR A 87 -7.23 18.10 9.99
N ALA A 88 -6.11 18.67 10.45
CA ALA A 88 -6.05 20.06 10.89
C ALA A 88 -6.40 21.04 9.76
N ARG A 89 -5.92 20.79 8.54
CA ARG A 89 -6.24 21.63 7.37
C ARG A 89 -7.70 21.51 6.93
N ILE A 90 -8.28 20.31 7.01
CA ILE A 90 -9.71 20.09 6.72
C ILE A 90 -10.57 20.85 7.73
N GLU A 91 -10.20 20.83 9.01
CA GLU A 91 -10.88 21.57 10.07
C GLU A 91 -10.82 23.08 9.83
N ASP A 92 -9.63 23.63 9.54
CA ASP A 92 -9.45 25.04 9.18
C ASP A 92 -10.30 25.46 7.97
N ILE A 93 -10.30 24.66 6.89
CA ILE A 93 -11.15 24.91 5.71
C ILE A 93 -12.63 24.87 6.10
N THR A 94 -13.05 23.94 6.96
CA THR A 94 -14.43 23.82 7.41
C THR A 94 -14.86 25.05 8.21
N GLN A 95 -13.98 25.57 9.07
CA GLN A 95 -14.20 26.82 9.81
C GLN A 95 -14.29 28.03 8.86
N GLN A 96 -13.42 28.11 7.86
CA GLN A 96 -13.48 29.16 6.84
C GLN A 96 -14.78 29.12 6.02
N ILE A 97 -15.23 27.93 5.59
CA ILE A 97 -16.50 27.75 4.89
C ILE A 97 -17.66 28.19 5.78
N THR A 98 -17.66 27.79 7.06
CA THR A 98 -18.72 28.17 8.01
C THR A 98 -18.78 29.69 8.19
N HIS A 99 -17.63 30.35 8.31
CA HIS A 99 -17.54 31.80 8.39
C HIS A 99 -18.10 32.48 7.12
N ILE A 100 -17.70 32.03 5.93
CA ILE A 100 -18.19 32.58 4.64
C ILE A 100 -19.71 32.41 4.54
N VAL A 101 -20.23 31.22 4.84
CA VAL A 101 -21.67 30.93 4.80
C VAL A 101 -22.44 31.83 5.78
N SER A 102 -21.90 32.06 6.98
CA SER A 102 -22.52 32.98 7.95
C SER A 102 -22.55 34.42 7.44
N GLY A 103 -21.48 34.88 6.78
CA GLY A 103 -21.41 36.20 6.14
C GLY A 103 -22.39 36.34 4.98
N ASP A 104 -22.50 35.33 4.12
CA ASP A 104 -23.45 35.30 3.01
C ASP A 104 -24.91 35.34 3.49
N ASN A 105 -25.22 34.66 4.60
CA ASN A 105 -26.55 34.71 5.20
C ASN A 105 -26.87 36.10 5.75
N ALA A 106 -25.92 36.72 6.46
CA ALA A 106 -26.08 38.09 6.95
C ALA A 106 -26.26 39.10 5.81
N ALA A 107 -25.50 38.95 4.72
CA ALA A 107 -25.65 39.77 3.51
C ALA A 107 -27.01 39.56 2.86
N LYS A 108 -27.47 38.31 2.71
CA LYS A 108 -28.82 37.99 2.20
C LYS A 108 -29.91 38.63 3.05
N ASP A 109 -29.80 38.58 4.37
CA ASP A 109 -30.80 39.19 5.25
C ASP A 109 -30.79 40.71 5.16
N ALA A 110 -29.62 41.35 5.04
CA ALA A 110 -29.52 42.78 4.75
C ALA A 110 -30.15 43.15 3.39
N THR A 111 -29.98 42.33 2.35
CA THR A 111 -30.62 42.57 1.04
C THR A 111 -32.14 42.44 1.11
N LYS A 112 -32.68 41.47 1.85
CA LYS A 112 -34.13 41.35 2.09
C LYS A 112 -34.67 42.56 2.84
N GLN A 113 -33.94 43.05 3.84
CA GLN A 113 -34.35 44.24 4.58
C GLN A 113 -34.40 45.47 3.68
N LEU A 114 -33.36 45.70 2.87
CA LEU A 114 -33.35 46.80 1.90
C LEU A 114 -34.49 46.69 0.88
N GLU A 115 -34.80 45.48 0.40
CA GLU A 115 -35.93 45.26 -0.52
C GLU A 115 -37.27 45.63 0.13
N LEU A 116 -37.48 45.29 1.40
CA LEU A 116 -38.66 45.70 2.16
C LEU A 116 -38.74 47.22 2.33
N ASP A 117 -37.63 47.85 2.66
CA ASP A 117 -37.55 49.31 2.84
C ASP A 117 -37.84 50.03 1.51
N PHE A 118 -37.30 49.55 0.38
CA PHE A 118 -37.60 50.05 -0.96
C PHE A 118 -39.07 49.93 -1.31
N LYS A 119 -39.70 48.79 -0.98
CA LYS A 119 -41.13 48.58 -1.20
C LYS A 119 -41.97 49.54 -0.36
N GLY A 120 -41.61 49.72 0.91
CA GLY A 120 -42.24 50.70 1.81
C GLY A 120 -42.14 52.13 1.29
N MET A 121 -40.94 52.53 0.83
CA MET A 121 -40.70 53.84 0.23
C MET A 121 -41.49 54.02 -1.07
N GLY A 122 -41.56 52.99 -1.91
CA GLY A 122 -42.38 52.99 -3.13
C GLY A 122 -43.86 53.27 -2.83
N HIS A 123 -44.40 52.68 -1.75
CA HIS A 123 -45.76 53.00 -1.29
C HIS A 123 -45.89 54.47 -0.84
N GLN A 124 -44.93 55.00 -0.08
CA GLN A 124 -44.95 56.41 0.34
C GLN A 124 -44.90 57.38 -0.84
N VAL A 125 -44.05 57.12 -1.84
CA VAL A 125 -43.96 57.92 -3.07
C VAL A 125 -45.27 57.85 -3.85
N SER A 126 -45.91 56.68 -3.92
CA SER A 126 -47.23 56.54 -4.56
C SER A 126 -48.31 57.35 -3.84
N VAL A 127 -48.31 57.37 -2.50
CA VAL A 127 -49.24 58.19 -1.70
C VAL A 127 -48.98 59.68 -1.92
N LEU A 128 -47.71 60.10 -1.88
CA LEU A 128 -47.32 61.49 -2.12
C LEU A 128 -47.67 61.94 -3.54
N SER A 129 -47.46 61.09 -4.54
CA SER A 129 -47.86 61.38 -5.91
C SER A 129 -49.36 61.61 -6.00
N LYS A 130 -50.17 60.75 -5.36
CA LYS A 130 -51.63 60.91 -5.32
C LYS A 130 -52.04 62.22 -4.64
N SER A 131 -51.46 62.56 -3.50
CA SER A 131 -51.78 63.82 -2.80
C SER A 131 -51.34 65.06 -3.59
N VAL A 132 -50.21 65.00 -4.31
CA VAL A 132 -49.79 66.07 -5.23
C VAL A 132 -50.77 66.20 -6.41
N PHE A 133 -51.27 65.09 -6.95
CA PHE A 133 -52.31 65.11 -7.98
C PHE A 133 -53.62 65.72 -7.46
N GLU A 134 -54.04 65.37 -6.24
CA GLU A 134 -55.21 65.95 -5.56
C GLU A 134 -55.04 67.46 -5.37
N LEU A 135 -53.91 67.91 -4.80
CA LEU A 135 -53.58 69.33 -4.64
C LEU A 135 -53.54 70.09 -5.97
N LYS A 136 -52.98 69.48 -7.03
CA LYS A 136 -52.96 70.08 -8.36
C LYS A 136 -54.37 70.24 -8.93
N GLY A 137 -55.27 69.29 -8.67
CA GLY A 137 -56.68 69.38 -9.01
C GLY A 137 -57.41 70.48 -8.24
N GLU A 138 -57.16 70.60 -6.92
CA GLU A 138 -57.67 71.70 -6.10
C GLU A 138 -57.21 73.06 -6.62
N LEU A 139 -55.93 73.19 -6.97
CA LEU A 139 -55.37 74.42 -7.54
C LEU A 139 -56.04 74.81 -8.87
N ALA A 140 -56.30 73.84 -9.75
CA ALA A 140 -57.03 74.07 -10.99
C ALA A 140 -58.48 74.53 -10.74
N ASN A 141 -59.15 73.96 -9.74
CA ASN A 141 -60.49 74.40 -9.34
C ASN A 141 -60.50 75.83 -8.78
N VAL A 142 -59.51 76.21 -7.98
CA VAL A 142 -59.35 77.60 -7.48
C VAL A 142 -59.08 78.57 -8.63
N ALA A 143 -58.22 78.19 -9.57
CA ALA A 143 -57.97 78.98 -10.79
C ALA A 143 -59.25 79.17 -11.63
N ASN A 144 -60.07 78.13 -11.76
CA ASN A 144 -61.35 78.19 -12.45
C ASN A 144 -62.40 79.04 -11.69
N GLN A 145 -62.34 79.13 -10.36
CA GLN A 145 -63.18 80.03 -9.55
C GLN A 145 -62.74 81.51 -9.65
N GLN A 146 -61.47 81.79 -9.99
CA GLN A 146 -60.96 83.14 -10.22
C GLN A 146 -61.18 83.66 -11.66
N GLY A 147 -61.72 82.83 -12.57
CA GLY A 147 -61.96 83.16 -13.99
C GLY A 147 -63.15 84.05 -14.33
N SER A 148 -63.78 84.75 -13.35
CA SER A 148 -64.83 85.74 -13.64
C SER A 148 -64.34 87.18 -13.77
N HIS A 149 -63.04 87.47 -13.60
CA HIS A 149 -62.51 88.78 -13.98
C HIS A 149 -61.11 88.71 -14.62
N THR A 150 -61.08 89.27 -15.83
CA THR A 150 -59.94 89.85 -16.56
C THR A 150 -59.08 88.91 -17.40
N THR A 151 -59.47 88.86 -18.67
CA THR A 151 -58.62 88.81 -19.87
C THR A 151 -57.33 89.63 -19.70
N GLN A 152 -56.17 88.98 -19.85
CA GLN A 152 -55.08 89.57 -20.64
C GLN A 152 -54.12 88.51 -21.15
N GLU A 153 -54.13 88.41 -22.47
CA GLU A 153 -53.23 87.71 -23.37
C GLU A 153 -51.83 88.36 -23.30
N VAL A 154 -50.79 87.57 -23.00
CA VAL A 154 -49.40 87.91 -23.35
C VAL A 154 -48.71 86.66 -23.88
N THR A 155 -48.58 86.64 -25.20
CA THR A 155 -47.73 85.80 -26.03
C THR A 155 -46.25 85.97 -25.64
N VAL A 156 -45.56 84.87 -25.30
CA VAL A 156 -44.09 84.78 -25.38
C VAL A 156 -43.71 83.36 -25.85
N GLU A 157 -42.83 83.34 -26.86
CA GLU A 157 -42.28 82.21 -27.63
C GLU A 157 -41.69 81.03 -26.85
N PRO A 158 -41.55 79.86 -27.50
CA PRO A 158 -40.66 78.79 -27.04
C PRO A 158 -39.22 79.08 -27.48
N THR A 159 -38.39 79.59 -26.58
CA THR A 159 -36.94 79.72 -26.83
C THR A 159 -36.24 78.39 -26.52
N GLN A 160 -35.76 77.79 -27.60
CA GLN A 160 -34.81 76.70 -27.66
C GLN A 160 -33.41 77.21 -27.25
N ASP A 161 -32.58 76.30 -26.72
CA ASP A 161 -31.12 76.37 -26.47
C ASP A 161 -30.61 76.76 -25.06
N ASN A 162 -30.03 75.73 -24.42
CA ASN A 162 -28.68 75.62 -23.83
C ASN A 162 -28.69 74.31 -23.02
N THR A 163 -28.24 73.14 -23.52
CA THR A 163 -26.88 72.81 -23.97
C THR A 163 -25.83 73.41 -23.03
N GLU A 164 -25.47 72.66 -21.98
CA GLU A 164 -24.11 72.48 -21.44
C GLU A 164 -24.20 71.93 -20.00
N LEU A 165 -24.17 70.59 -19.84
CA LEU A 165 -23.29 69.96 -18.86
C LEU A 165 -23.10 68.46 -19.20
N ALA A 166 -21.85 68.14 -19.55
CA ALA A 166 -21.22 66.82 -19.60
C ALA A 166 -21.64 65.81 -20.69
N LYS A 167 -21.18 66.07 -21.92
CA LYS A 167 -20.55 65.01 -22.74
C LYS A 167 -19.23 64.61 -22.06
N ALA A 168 -19.24 63.49 -21.35
CA ALA A 168 -18.07 62.61 -21.33
C ALA A 168 -18.39 61.48 -22.30
N GLU A 169 -17.52 61.37 -23.29
CA GLU A 169 -17.66 60.62 -24.53
C GLU A 169 -17.77 59.12 -24.27
N SER A 170 -18.69 58.50 -25.00
CA SER A 170 -18.82 57.07 -25.17
C SER A 170 -17.56 56.54 -25.87
N VAL A 171 -16.81 55.69 -25.17
CA VAL A 171 -15.98 54.64 -25.80
C VAL A 171 -16.31 53.35 -25.06
N LEU A 172 -17.33 52.65 -25.56
CA LEU A 172 -17.58 51.28 -25.16
C LEU A 172 -17.77 50.43 -26.42
N GLU A 173 -16.67 50.25 -27.15
CA GLU A 173 -16.45 49.05 -27.94
C GLU A 173 -15.03 48.54 -27.69
N GLN A 174 -14.93 47.22 -27.57
CA GLN A 174 -13.72 46.39 -27.54
C GLN A 174 -12.83 46.41 -26.29
N ILE A 175 -13.16 45.54 -25.32
CA ILE A 175 -12.20 44.57 -24.77
C ILE A 175 -12.99 43.26 -24.65
N GLU A 176 -12.97 42.41 -25.68
CA GLU A 176 -11.92 41.41 -25.90
C GLU A 176 -11.92 40.30 -24.83
N THR A 177 -12.09 39.11 -25.35
CA THR A 177 -12.09 37.81 -24.72
C THR A 177 -10.78 37.46 -24.00
N ARG A 178 -10.91 36.80 -22.82
CA ARG A 178 -9.94 35.91 -22.12
C ARG A 178 -8.69 36.57 -21.47
N PRO A 179 -7.95 35.89 -20.56
CA PRO A 179 -8.18 34.60 -19.88
C PRO A 179 -8.01 34.63 -18.33
N ARG A 180 -8.39 33.51 -17.72
CA ARG A 180 -8.06 33.07 -16.37
C ARG A 180 -6.57 33.27 -16.05
N ARG A 181 -6.26 34.01 -14.98
CA ARG A 181 -4.94 33.97 -14.33
C ARG A 181 -4.83 32.70 -13.50
N ILE A 182 -4.09 31.74 -14.04
CA ILE A 182 -3.46 30.66 -13.29
C ILE A 182 -2.39 31.31 -12.42
N VAL A 183 -2.50 31.18 -11.10
CA VAL A 183 -1.38 31.45 -10.19
C VAL A 183 -0.42 30.27 -10.32
N ILE A 184 0.62 30.44 -11.14
CA ILE A 184 1.78 29.55 -11.13
C ILE A 184 2.61 29.95 -9.90
N LEU A 185 2.58 29.10 -8.87
CA LEU A 185 3.54 29.17 -7.77
C LEU A 185 4.93 28.86 -8.33
N SER A 186 5.73 29.89 -8.55
CA SER A 186 7.16 29.75 -8.82
C SER A 186 7.83 29.16 -7.57
N LEU A 187 8.21 27.89 -7.68
CA LEU A 187 9.04 27.15 -6.76
C LEU A 187 10.40 27.87 -6.65
N LYS A 188 10.57 28.71 -5.63
CA LYS A 188 11.87 29.31 -5.30
C LYS A 188 12.75 28.23 -4.69
N LYS A 189 13.60 27.64 -5.55
CA LYS A 189 14.77 26.84 -5.21
C LYS A 189 15.61 27.64 -4.21
N ARG A 190 15.57 27.25 -2.92
CA ARG A 190 16.60 27.63 -1.96
C ARG A 190 17.71 26.59 -2.05
N GLU A 191 18.74 27.05 -2.71
CA GLU A 191 20.12 26.61 -2.67
C GLU A 191 20.55 26.31 -1.22
N ALA A 192 21.04 25.09 -1.04
CA ALA A 192 21.66 24.66 0.20
C ALA A 192 23.12 25.09 0.16
N ASP A 193 23.46 26.10 0.96
CA ASP A 193 24.84 26.33 1.37
C ASP A 193 25.10 25.54 2.65
N HIS A 194 26.03 24.59 2.56
CA HIS A 194 26.82 24.15 3.70
C HIS A 194 27.61 25.35 4.26
N PRO A 195 27.82 25.37 5.57
CA PRO A 195 29.16 25.00 6.01
C PRO A 195 29.18 24.01 7.17
N GLU A 196 30.24 23.22 7.16
CA GLU A 196 30.77 22.42 8.26
C GLU A 196 30.78 23.18 9.61
N HIS A 197 30.50 22.46 10.70
CA HIS A 197 31.46 22.37 11.80
C HIS A 197 31.08 21.25 12.79
N SER A 198 31.88 20.19 12.76
CA SER A 198 32.25 19.38 13.94
C SER A 198 32.99 20.31 14.94
N PRO A 199 32.88 20.12 16.28
CA PRO A 199 33.60 19.03 16.94
C PRO A 199 32.91 18.41 18.18
N GLU A 200 33.01 17.08 18.30
CA GLU A 200 33.25 16.38 19.58
C GLU A 200 34.56 16.95 20.21
N PRO A 201 34.81 16.92 21.54
CA PRO A 201 34.82 15.63 22.24
C PRO A 201 34.74 15.61 23.81
N HIS A 202 34.73 14.37 24.33
CA HIS A 202 35.26 13.85 25.61
C HIS A 202 34.68 14.25 26.98
N ALA A 203 34.20 13.23 27.72
CA ALA A 203 34.74 12.71 29.00
C ALA A 203 33.66 11.84 29.69
N GLU A 204 33.77 10.51 29.71
CA GLU A 204 34.46 9.69 30.73
C GLU A 204 33.81 9.70 32.13
N ALA A 205 33.12 8.59 32.45
CA ALA A 205 33.03 7.86 33.74
C ALA A 205 32.06 6.67 33.51
N GLU A 206 32.44 5.39 33.39
CA GLU A 206 33.01 4.49 34.41
C GLU A 206 32.27 4.61 35.76
N ILE A 207 31.70 3.61 36.44
CA ILE A 207 31.62 2.14 36.39
C ILE A 207 30.43 1.80 37.31
N THR A 208 29.64 0.76 37.06
CA THR A 208 29.39 -0.31 38.05
C THR A 208 28.50 -1.42 37.51
N SER A 209 28.86 -2.61 37.97
CA SER A 209 28.58 -3.94 37.48
C SER A 209 27.50 -4.66 38.31
N VAL A 210 26.59 -5.38 37.62
CA VAL A 210 26.13 -6.78 37.92
C VAL A 210 25.08 -6.96 39.06
N PRO A 211 24.18 -7.98 39.07
CA PRO A 211 23.24 -8.51 38.06
C PRO A 211 21.84 -8.91 38.65
N ASP A 212 21.00 -9.58 37.83
CA ASP A 212 19.97 -10.59 38.14
C ASP A 212 19.11 -10.51 39.42
N SER A 213 17.78 -10.33 39.25
CA SER A 213 16.80 -11.29 39.79
C SER A 213 15.37 -11.05 39.30
N MET A 214 14.80 -12.12 38.74
CA MET A 214 13.41 -12.59 38.85
C MET A 214 12.27 -11.55 38.82
N ILE A 215 11.58 -11.46 37.68
CA ILE A 215 10.17 -11.06 37.67
C ILE A 215 9.34 -12.20 37.10
N SER A 216 8.52 -12.74 37.98
CA SER A 216 7.69 -13.93 37.87
C SER A 216 6.65 -13.84 36.77
N GLN A 217 6.55 -14.95 36.02
CA GLN A 217 5.38 -15.33 35.24
C GLN A 217 4.22 -15.66 36.19
N THR A 218 3.48 -14.64 36.65
CA THR A 218 2.24 -14.86 37.42
C THR A 218 1.31 -13.64 37.30
N ALA A 219 0.84 -13.35 36.09
CA ALA A 219 -0.25 -12.37 35.88
C ALA A 219 -1.05 -12.60 34.59
N LEU A 220 -1.05 -13.82 34.04
CA LEU A 220 -1.92 -14.20 32.91
C LEU A 220 -2.95 -15.21 33.37
N SER A 221 -3.92 -14.79 34.18
CA SER A 221 -5.20 -15.49 34.42
C SER A 221 -6.07 -14.69 35.39
N THR A 222 -6.63 -13.55 34.96
CA THR A 222 -7.86 -12.94 35.55
C THR A 222 -8.18 -11.63 34.82
N LEU A 223 -8.73 -11.74 33.61
CA LEU A 223 -9.62 -10.72 32.99
C LEU A 223 -10.31 -11.35 31.78
N SER A 224 -10.98 -12.48 32.02
CA SER A 224 -12.18 -12.85 31.26
C SER A 224 -13.36 -12.43 32.12
N THR A 225 -14.39 -11.87 31.47
CA THR A 225 -15.64 -11.33 32.04
C THR A 225 -15.60 -9.82 32.29
N LEU A 226 -15.86 -9.05 31.23
CA LEU A 226 -16.96 -8.07 31.26
C LEU A 226 -17.24 -7.50 29.85
N THR A 227 -18.49 -7.71 29.40
CA THR A 227 -19.28 -6.83 28.51
C THR A 227 -18.91 -6.73 27.03
N ASP A 228 -19.59 -7.56 26.23
CA ASP A 228 -20.03 -7.22 24.87
C ASP A 228 -20.94 -5.96 24.89
N PRO A 229 -20.75 -5.07 23.92
CA PRO A 229 -21.86 -4.57 23.12
C PRO A 229 -21.62 -4.80 21.61
N PRO A 230 -22.69 -4.94 20.82
CA PRO A 230 -22.62 -5.40 19.43
C PRO A 230 -22.21 -4.28 18.46
N ASP A 231 -21.83 -4.70 17.25
CA ASP A 231 -21.61 -3.85 16.08
C ASP A 231 -20.39 -2.93 16.11
N SER A 232 -19.23 -3.51 15.79
CA SER A 232 -18.25 -2.81 14.97
C SER A 232 -17.99 -3.64 13.74
N VAL A 233 -18.78 -3.37 12.70
CA VAL A 233 -18.51 -3.80 11.34
C VAL A 233 -17.06 -3.38 11.02
N PRO A 234 -16.15 -4.33 10.69
CA PRO A 234 -14.80 -3.97 10.27
C PRO A 234 -14.91 -3.00 9.08
N PRO A 235 -14.02 -2.00 8.98
CA PRO A 235 -14.08 -1.03 7.89
C PRO A 235 -14.21 -1.76 6.55
N PRO A 236 -15.16 -1.38 5.66
CA PRO A 236 -15.40 -2.10 4.41
C PRO A 236 -14.09 -2.26 3.67
N ASN A 237 -13.71 -3.51 3.41
CA ASN A 237 -12.50 -3.78 2.66
C ASN A 237 -12.75 -3.16 1.27
N PRO A 238 -11.91 -2.23 0.78
CA PRO A 238 -12.16 -1.52 -0.48
C PRO A 238 -12.24 -2.46 -1.70
N TYR A 239 -11.97 -3.75 -1.52
CA TYR A 239 -12.05 -4.81 -2.52
C TYR A 239 -13.25 -5.75 -2.33
N ASP A 240 -14.10 -5.57 -1.31
CA ASP A 240 -15.38 -6.28 -1.14
C ASP A 240 -16.26 -6.32 -2.41
N PRO A 241 -16.37 -5.24 -3.22
CA PRO A 241 -17.11 -5.32 -4.47
C PRO A 241 -16.47 -6.22 -5.53
N ILE A 242 -15.16 -6.46 -5.47
CA ILE A 242 -14.43 -7.35 -6.39
C ILE A 242 -14.64 -8.81 -5.95
N PHE A 243 -14.58 -9.09 -4.64
CA PHE A 243 -14.86 -10.42 -4.10
C PHE A 243 -16.29 -10.89 -4.39
N LYS A 244 -17.25 -9.96 -4.34
CA LYS A 244 -18.66 -10.21 -4.73
C LYS A 244 -18.87 -10.46 -6.23
N GLN A 245 -17.83 -10.38 -7.07
CA GLN A 245 -17.92 -10.71 -8.50
C GLN A 245 -17.31 -12.08 -8.82
N ILE A 246 -16.69 -12.73 -7.84
CA ILE A 246 -16.04 -14.03 -7.99
C ILE A 246 -17.10 -15.13 -7.81
N TYR A 247 -17.83 -15.42 -8.89
CA TYR A 247 -18.79 -16.51 -8.95
C TYR A 247 -18.64 -17.26 -10.27
N GLN A 248 -18.76 -18.58 -10.22
CA GLN A 248 -18.60 -19.45 -11.38
C GLN A 248 -19.62 -19.13 -12.48
N ASN A 249 -20.85 -18.72 -12.13
CA ASN A 249 -21.88 -18.25 -13.06
C ASN A 249 -22.11 -19.21 -14.26
N GLY A 250 -21.99 -20.51 -14.04
CA GLY A 250 -22.11 -21.54 -15.09
C GLY A 250 -20.93 -21.63 -16.07
N ARG A 251 -19.81 -20.95 -15.80
CA ARG A 251 -18.55 -21.08 -16.57
C ARG A 251 -17.89 -22.42 -16.26
N THR A 252 -17.17 -22.97 -17.24
CA THR A 252 -16.29 -24.12 -17.00
C THR A 252 -15.20 -23.72 -16.00
N ILE A 253 -14.68 -24.66 -15.22
CA ILE A 253 -13.62 -24.39 -14.23
C ILE A 253 -12.39 -23.71 -14.89
N SER A 254 -12.07 -24.08 -16.12
CA SER A 254 -10.98 -23.45 -16.88
C SER A 254 -11.26 -21.98 -17.22
N ASP A 255 -12.48 -21.66 -17.65
CA ASP A 255 -12.88 -20.29 -17.99
C ASP A 255 -13.06 -19.43 -16.74
N TYR A 256 -13.53 -20.04 -15.65
CA TYR A 256 -13.62 -19.40 -14.34
C TYR A 256 -12.24 -19.08 -13.77
N LEU A 257 -11.27 -19.99 -13.90
CA LEU A 257 -9.88 -19.75 -13.51
C LEU A 257 -9.24 -18.59 -14.31
N ALA A 258 -9.49 -18.52 -15.61
CA ALA A 258 -8.99 -17.43 -16.45
C ALA A 258 -9.58 -16.08 -16.04
N PHE A 259 -10.90 -16.04 -15.83
CA PHE A 259 -11.63 -14.84 -15.38
C PHE A 259 -11.12 -14.32 -14.03
N THR A 260 -10.92 -15.21 -13.08
CA THR A 260 -10.47 -14.85 -11.72
C THR A 260 -8.98 -14.49 -11.68
N SER A 261 -8.16 -15.04 -12.59
CA SER A 261 -6.78 -14.60 -12.81
C SER A 261 -6.72 -13.15 -13.34
N GLU A 262 -7.62 -12.78 -14.24
CA GLU A 262 -7.71 -11.41 -14.76
C GLU A 262 -8.17 -10.41 -13.70
N LEU A 263 -9.16 -10.77 -12.88
CA LEU A 263 -9.58 -9.97 -11.72
C LEU A 263 -8.44 -9.78 -10.70
N ARG A 264 -7.65 -10.83 -10.45
CA ARG A 264 -6.47 -10.77 -9.57
C ARG A 264 -5.43 -9.77 -10.06
N SER A 265 -5.25 -9.61 -11.38
CA SER A 265 -4.26 -8.67 -11.93
C SER A 265 -4.53 -7.21 -11.56
N GLN A 266 -5.78 -6.90 -11.16
CA GLN A 266 -6.23 -5.58 -10.75
C GLN A 266 -6.02 -5.31 -9.25
N LEU A 267 -5.63 -6.33 -8.47
CA LEU A 267 -5.45 -6.24 -7.02
C LEU A 267 -3.96 -6.07 -6.64
N PRO A 268 -3.63 -5.27 -5.61
CA PRO A 268 -2.25 -5.09 -5.17
C PRO A 268 -1.60 -6.42 -4.71
N ARG A 269 -0.43 -6.74 -5.27
CA ARG A 269 0.29 -8.04 -5.12
C ARG A 269 0.61 -8.50 -3.69
N ARG A 270 0.42 -7.67 -2.65
CA ARG A 270 1.10 -7.88 -1.36
C ARG A 270 0.24 -8.25 -0.15
N LYS A 271 -1.10 -8.29 -0.21
CA LYS A 271 -1.89 -8.55 1.04
C LYS A 271 -3.15 -9.42 0.99
N GLN A 272 -3.58 -9.98 -0.13
CA GLN A 272 -4.90 -10.65 -0.16
C GLN A 272 -4.95 -11.93 -1.02
N GLU A 273 -3.83 -12.64 -1.18
CA GLU A 273 -3.86 -13.89 -1.98
C GLU A 273 -4.76 -14.96 -1.38
N GLY A 274 -4.79 -15.11 -0.05
CA GLY A 274 -5.67 -16.05 0.64
C GLY A 274 -7.15 -15.72 0.47
N HIS A 275 -7.53 -14.44 0.61
CA HIS A 275 -8.92 -14.00 0.49
C HIS A 275 -9.48 -14.18 -0.94
N ILE A 276 -8.64 -14.00 -1.96
CA ILE A 276 -9.05 -14.27 -3.36
C ILE A 276 -9.25 -15.78 -3.57
N VAL A 277 -8.41 -16.61 -2.95
CA VAL A 277 -8.54 -18.07 -3.02
C VAL A 277 -9.79 -18.55 -2.29
N GLU A 278 -10.11 -17.98 -1.12
CA GLU A 278 -11.35 -18.22 -0.39
C GLU A 278 -12.57 -17.79 -1.20
N ALA A 279 -12.58 -16.57 -1.75
CA ALA A 279 -13.69 -16.11 -2.60
C ALA A 279 -13.84 -16.97 -3.87
N PHE A 280 -12.73 -17.43 -4.46
CA PHE A 280 -12.76 -18.36 -5.59
C PHE A 280 -13.41 -19.69 -5.19
N PHE A 281 -13.02 -20.25 -4.05
CA PHE A 281 -13.51 -21.51 -3.51
C PHE A 281 -15.00 -21.45 -3.13
N ASP A 282 -15.43 -20.34 -2.56
CA ASP A 282 -16.84 -20.08 -2.21
C ASP A 282 -17.70 -19.86 -3.46
N GLY A 283 -17.14 -19.28 -4.51
CA GLY A 283 -17.81 -19.04 -5.78
C GLY A 283 -17.98 -20.27 -6.67
N ILE A 284 -17.49 -21.45 -6.28
CA ILE A 284 -17.70 -22.73 -7.00
C ILE A 284 -19.13 -23.21 -6.70
N THR A 285 -20.00 -23.15 -7.71
CA THR A 285 -21.45 -23.45 -7.61
C THR A 285 -21.82 -24.69 -8.40
N GLU A 286 -20.93 -25.66 -8.57
CA GLU A 286 -21.31 -26.90 -9.25
C GLU A 286 -22.32 -27.68 -8.39
N ASP A 287 -23.61 -27.45 -8.68
CA ASP A 287 -24.81 -28.03 -8.05
C ASP A 287 -24.97 -29.55 -8.31
N GLY A 288 -23.87 -30.28 -8.53
CA GLY A 288 -23.83 -31.72 -8.76
C GLY A 288 -22.85 -32.42 -7.83
N ALA A 289 -23.01 -33.74 -7.65
CA ALA A 289 -22.14 -34.57 -6.81
C ALA A 289 -20.64 -34.44 -7.17
N ASP A 290 -20.34 -34.15 -8.44
CA ASP A 290 -18.99 -33.95 -8.96
C ASP A 290 -18.36 -32.62 -8.49
N GLY A 291 -19.18 -31.58 -8.30
CA GLY A 291 -18.75 -30.27 -7.81
C GLY A 291 -18.36 -30.29 -6.34
N ALA A 292 -19.15 -31.00 -5.53
CA ALA A 292 -18.84 -31.21 -4.10
C ALA A 292 -17.55 -32.05 -3.92
N ALA A 293 -17.37 -33.08 -4.74
CA ALA A 293 -16.15 -33.89 -4.73
C ALA A 293 -14.91 -33.10 -5.18
N PHE A 294 -15.06 -32.25 -6.21
CA PHE A 294 -14.01 -31.34 -6.64
C PHE A 294 -13.64 -30.33 -5.55
N LYS A 295 -14.64 -29.73 -4.90
CA LYS A 295 -14.44 -28.76 -3.81
C LYS A 295 -13.72 -29.41 -2.63
N ALA A 296 -14.13 -30.60 -2.21
CA ALA A 296 -13.46 -31.35 -1.14
C ALA A 296 -12.01 -31.72 -1.50
N SER A 297 -11.74 -32.13 -2.75
CA SER A 297 -10.37 -32.43 -3.20
C SER A 297 -9.50 -31.19 -3.31
N LEU A 298 -10.07 -30.03 -3.63
CA LEU A 298 -9.36 -28.75 -3.70
C LEU A 298 -9.03 -28.25 -2.28
N GLU A 299 -9.97 -28.37 -1.34
CA GLU A 299 -9.79 -28.01 0.07
C GLU A 299 -8.66 -28.82 0.71
N ASP A 300 -8.70 -30.15 0.61
CA ASP A 300 -7.66 -31.04 1.14
C ASP A 300 -6.26 -30.74 0.53
N TYR A 301 -6.22 -30.33 -0.74
CA TYR A 301 -4.97 -29.91 -1.37
C TYR A 301 -4.47 -28.56 -0.86
N LEU A 302 -5.35 -27.57 -0.71
CA LEU A 302 -5.00 -26.23 -0.22
C LEU A 302 -4.62 -26.22 1.27
N ASP A 303 -5.22 -27.09 2.09
CA ASP A 303 -4.83 -27.26 3.49
C ASP A 303 -3.41 -27.82 3.63
N LYS A 304 -3.01 -28.70 2.71
CA LYS A 304 -1.66 -29.30 2.68
C LYS A 304 -0.62 -28.40 2.03
N ALA A 305 -0.98 -27.72 0.94
CA ALA A 305 -0.05 -26.92 0.14
C ALA A 305 0.00 -25.43 0.55
N GLY A 306 -1.03 -24.96 1.24
CA GLY A 306 -1.26 -23.56 1.62
C GLY A 306 -2.26 -22.84 0.71
N TRP A 307 -3.06 -21.95 1.32
CA TRP A 307 -4.10 -21.13 0.70
C TRP A 307 -3.53 -19.96 -0.12
N ILE A 308 -2.87 -20.30 -1.22
CA ILE A 308 -2.17 -19.36 -2.10
C ILE A 308 -2.59 -19.63 -3.55
N TRP A 309 -2.80 -18.56 -4.33
CA TRP A 309 -3.23 -18.63 -5.73
C TRP A 309 -2.35 -19.53 -6.61
N SER A 310 -1.02 -19.52 -6.37
CA SER A 310 -0.07 -20.34 -7.10
C SER A 310 -0.32 -21.85 -6.95
N ASN A 311 -0.86 -22.28 -5.81
CA ASN A 311 -1.22 -23.68 -5.57
C ASN A 311 -2.56 -24.01 -6.23
N LEU A 312 -3.53 -23.10 -6.12
CA LEU A 312 -4.81 -23.22 -6.82
C LEU A 312 -4.63 -23.36 -8.33
N GLU A 313 -3.75 -22.57 -8.94
CA GLU A 313 -3.43 -22.66 -10.38
C GLU A 313 -2.80 -24.02 -10.75
N VAL A 314 -1.95 -24.59 -9.88
CA VAL A 314 -1.34 -25.91 -10.11
C VAL A 314 -2.39 -27.01 -10.08
N PHE A 315 -3.37 -26.91 -9.19
CA PHE A 315 -4.45 -27.87 -9.05
C PHE A 315 -5.45 -27.77 -10.22
N CYS A 316 -5.91 -26.57 -10.53
CA CYS A 316 -6.92 -26.33 -11.56
C CYS A 316 -6.39 -26.43 -13.00
N ASN A 317 -5.07 -26.32 -13.21
CA ASN A 317 -4.48 -26.36 -14.54
C ASN A 317 -3.61 -27.61 -14.75
N PRO A 318 -4.12 -28.69 -15.40
CA PRO A 318 -3.33 -29.89 -15.67
C PRO A 318 -2.13 -29.64 -16.60
N ARG A 319 -2.08 -28.50 -17.31
CA ARG A 319 -0.92 -28.09 -18.11
C ARG A 319 0.20 -27.46 -17.27
N ALA A 320 -0.09 -26.85 -16.13
CA ALA A 320 0.90 -26.25 -15.23
C ALA A 320 1.83 -27.32 -14.60
N LEU A 321 1.28 -28.51 -14.32
CA LEU A 321 2.05 -29.69 -13.88
C LEU A 321 3.09 -30.16 -14.92
N ARG A 322 2.79 -30.07 -16.23
CA ARG A 322 3.75 -30.43 -17.29
C ARG A 322 4.90 -29.42 -17.40
N ASN A 323 4.63 -28.14 -17.19
CA ASN A 323 5.64 -27.08 -17.31
C ASN A 323 6.60 -27.06 -16.11
N LYS A 324 6.13 -27.31 -14.88
CA LYS A 324 7.02 -27.47 -13.72
C LYS A 324 7.91 -28.70 -13.82
N ARG A 325 7.42 -29.83 -14.34
CA ARG A 325 8.28 -31.00 -14.64
C ARG A 325 9.35 -30.66 -15.68
N ARG A 326 9.02 -29.97 -16.77
CA ARG A 326 10.02 -29.54 -17.78
C ARG A 326 11.06 -28.56 -17.22
N ALA A 327 10.67 -27.64 -16.34
CA ALA A 327 11.61 -26.72 -15.69
C ALA A 327 12.63 -27.45 -14.80
N ILE A 328 12.19 -28.49 -14.07
CA ILE A 328 13.06 -29.32 -13.22
C ILE A 328 14.00 -30.20 -14.07
N TYR A 329 13.56 -30.67 -15.24
CA TYR A 329 14.44 -31.42 -16.16
C TYR A 329 15.46 -30.51 -16.87
N ASN A 330 15.12 -29.26 -17.17
CA ASN A 330 16.03 -28.31 -17.84
C ASN A 330 17.13 -27.76 -16.90
N THR A 331 16.86 -27.59 -15.61
CA THR A 331 17.90 -27.18 -14.64
C THR A 331 18.90 -28.29 -14.38
N ARG A 332 18.47 -29.56 -14.34
CA ARG A 332 19.35 -30.73 -14.17
C ARG A 332 20.20 -31.03 -15.41
N ALA A 333 19.67 -30.78 -16.61
CA ALA A 333 20.41 -30.91 -17.86
C ALA A 333 21.48 -29.82 -18.02
N ARG A 334 21.16 -28.56 -17.66
CA ARG A 334 22.13 -27.45 -17.69
C ARG A 334 23.25 -27.60 -16.66
N SER A 335 22.94 -28.09 -15.46
CA SER A 335 23.98 -28.34 -14.44
C SER A 335 24.89 -29.51 -14.81
N ARG A 336 24.38 -30.54 -15.49
CA ARG A 336 25.22 -31.60 -16.08
C ARG A 336 26.07 -31.13 -17.26
N ALA A 337 25.51 -30.30 -18.15
CA ALA A 337 26.26 -29.75 -19.27
C ALA A 337 27.39 -28.81 -18.81
N ASN A 338 27.14 -28.00 -17.78
CA ASN A 338 28.17 -27.13 -17.19
C ASN A 338 29.24 -27.94 -16.45
N ALA A 339 28.87 -29.01 -15.73
CA ALA A 339 29.85 -29.88 -15.06
C ALA A 339 30.70 -30.70 -16.04
N LEU A 340 30.17 -31.05 -17.21
CA LEU A 340 30.93 -31.71 -18.29
C LEU A 340 31.81 -30.73 -19.06
N ALA A 341 31.41 -29.46 -19.17
CA ALA A 341 32.24 -28.41 -19.76
C ALA A 341 33.46 -28.10 -18.89
N THR A 342 33.29 -28.03 -17.56
CA THR A 342 34.41 -27.80 -16.63
C THR A 342 35.41 -28.96 -16.60
N LEU A 343 34.96 -30.21 -16.75
CA LEU A 343 35.86 -31.37 -16.86
C LEU A 343 36.61 -31.44 -18.20
N LYS A 344 36.15 -30.73 -19.23
CA LYS A 344 36.80 -30.70 -20.55
C LYS A 344 37.84 -29.58 -20.64
N GLU A 345 37.70 -28.51 -19.87
CA GLU A 345 38.74 -27.48 -19.72
C GLU A 345 39.92 -27.95 -18.86
N ASP A 346 39.69 -28.74 -17.82
CA ASP A 346 40.76 -29.26 -16.94
C ASP A 346 41.54 -30.46 -17.53
N GLY A 347 41.04 -31.07 -18.61
CA GLY A 347 41.65 -32.22 -19.26
C GLY A 347 42.58 -31.90 -20.44
N SER A 348 42.81 -30.63 -20.75
CA SER A 348 43.60 -30.21 -21.91
C SER A 348 44.88 -29.46 -21.52
N LEU A 349 45.76 -30.11 -20.75
CA LEU A 349 47.18 -29.79 -20.73
C LEU A 349 47.99 -31.04 -20.37
N GLN A 350 48.97 -31.32 -21.24
CA GLN A 350 50.02 -32.34 -21.18
C GLN A 350 49.69 -33.71 -21.79
N VAL A 351 49.74 -33.76 -23.13
CA VAL A 351 50.62 -34.71 -23.83
C VAL A 351 52.01 -34.09 -23.91
#